data_AF-A0A9D5V9Y6-F1
#
_entry.id   AF-A0A9D5V9Y6-F1
#
_cell.length_a   1.000
_cell.length_b   1.000
_cell.length_c   1.000
_cell.angle_alpha   90.00
_cell.angle_beta   90.00
_cell.angle_gamma   90.00
#
_symmetry.space_group_name_H-M   'P 1'
#
loop_
_entity.id
_entity.type
_entity.pdbx_description
1 polymer ?
#
loop_
_entity_poly.entity_id
_entity_poly.type
_entity_poly.pdbx_seq_one_letter_code
_entity_poly.pdbx_strand_id
1 'polypeptide(L)'
;VLERRGLETLLWWSNKLLFLIIALGVLMQPMHHSSLGSLLIAGGYKVSPLWQSYHMQPLLAVITALAMGFAIVIYEASVSTTGFGRPSETPLLAKLGKVIAGLLIAYFAVRFGELAVNGKLGLIFKGDWDSLWFLLETVLYAVPLAVLLNARLRQNGRALLFAAISLLSAAILYRLNAFLITYDPGPGYSYFPAFPEVMVTIGLIALEVGAWLFFVKTLPVLHDAGTHKA
;
A
#
# COMPACT_ATOMS: atom_id res chain seq x y z
N VAL A 1 9.60 0.61 -30.19
CA VAL A 1 10.44 1.59 -30.95
C VAL A 1 11.71 0.92 -31.51
N LEU A 2 12.45 0.16 -30.71
CA LEU A 2 13.69 -0.51 -31.14
C LEU A 2 13.46 -1.65 -32.15
N GLU A 3 12.37 -2.40 -32.00
CA GLU A 3 11.96 -3.49 -32.91
C GLU A 3 11.60 -2.98 -34.31
N ARG A 4 11.01 -1.78 -34.41
CA ARG A 4 10.75 -1.10 -35.70
C ARG A 4 12.04 -0.60 -36.39
N ARG A 5 13.18 -0.56 -35.71
CA ARG A 5 14.48 -0.10 -36.26
C ARG A 5 15.44 -1.24 -36.59
N GLY A 6 15.04 -2.51 -36.46
CA GLY A 6 15.86 -3.67 -36.83
C GLY A 6 17.12 -3.88 -35.98
N LEU A 7 17.18 -3.31 -34.77
CA LEU A 7 18.35 -3.38 -33.88
C LEU A 7 18.25 -4.56 -32.91
N GLU A 8 18.35 -5.78 -33.44
CA GLU A 8 18.17 -7.02 -32.67
C GLU A 8 19.19 -7.20 -31.53
N THR A 9 20.44 -6.77 -31.73
CA THR A 9 21.49 -6.79 -30.71
C THR A 9 21.20 -5.86 -29.54
N LEU A 10 20.58 -4.69 -29.79
CA LEU A 10 20.20 -3.74 -28.75
C LEU A 10 18.99 -4.25 -27.96
N LEU A 11 18.05 -4.92 -28.62
CA LEU A 11 16.91 -5.58 -27.97
C LEU A 11 17.35 -6.73 -27.05
N TRP A 12 18.30 -7.54 -27.49
CA TRP A 12 18.82 -8.64 -26.66
C TRP A 12 19.51 -8.14 -25.39
N TRP A 13 20.36 -7.11 -25.51
CA TRP A 13 20.98 -6.47 -24.34
C TRP A 13 19.94 -5.77 -23.45
N SER A 14 18.97 -5.10 -24.06
CA SER A 14 17.90 -4.43 -23.33
C SER A 14 17.04 -5.43 -22.56
N ASN A 15 16.69 -6.59 -23.13
CA ASN A 15 15.94 -7.64 -22.44
C ASN A 15 16.71 -8.25 -21.27
N LYS A 16 18.03 -8.47 -21.42
CA LYS A 16 18.88 -8.93 -20.31
C LYS A 16 18.96 -7.91 -19.18
N LEU A 17 19.13 -6.63 -19.52
CA LEU A 17 19.16 -5.55 -18.55
C LEU A 17 17.79 -5.36 -17.88
N LEU A 18 16.69 -5.44 -18.63
CA LEU A 18 15.32 -5.39 -18.11
C LEU A 18 15.07 -6.47 -17.07
N PHE A 19 15.47 -7.71 -17.35
CA PHE A 19 15.35 -8.80 -16.38
C PHE A 19 16.10 -8.48 -15.07
N LEU A 20 17.34 -7.98 -15.16
CA LEU A 20 18.13 -7.59 -13.99
C LEU A 20 17.47 -6.43 -13.23
N ILE A 21 16.98 -5.41 -13.94
CA ILE A 21 16.32 -4.24 -13.33
C ILE A 21 15.02 -4.64 -12.64
N ILE A 22 14.22 -5.51 -13.26
CA ILE A 22 12.98 -6.03 -12.66
C ILE A 22 13.31 -6.86 -11.42
N ALA A 23 14.28 -7.77 -11.51
CA ALA A 23 14.71 -8.58 -10.37
C ALA A 23 15.21 -7.70 -9.22
N LEU A 24 16.03 -6.68 -9.52
CA LEU A 24 16.51 -5.73 -8.52
C LEU A 24 15.35 -4.94 -7.91
N GLY A 25 14.40 -4.45 -8.71
CA GLY A 25 13.23 -3.74 -8.21
C GLY A 25 12.39 -4.60 -7.26
N VAL A 26 12.08 -5.83 -7.67
CA VAL A 26 11.29 -6.79 -6.88
C VAL A 26 11.99 -7.18 -5.58
N LEU A 27 13.34 -7.21 -5.54
CA LEU A 27 14.09 -7.50 -4.31
C LEU A 27 14.27 -6.26 -3.43
N MET A 28 14.59 -5.12 -4.03
CA MET A 28 14.91 -3.87 -3.31
C MET A 28 13.70 -3.31 -2.57
N GLN A 29 12.50 -3.41 -3.15
CA GLN A 29 11.26 -2.90 -2.54
C GLN A 29 10.93 -3.59 -1.19
N PRO A 30 10.87 -4.93 -1.08
CA PRO A 30 10.74 -5.62 0.20
C PRO A 30 11.85 -5.27 1.17
N MET A 31 13.11 -5.16 0.73
CA MET A 31 14.23 -4.83 1.61
C MET A 31 14.06 -3.45 2.27
N HIS A 32 13.64 -2.44 1.50
CA HIS A 32 13.40 -1.10 2.01
C HIS A 32 12.24 -1.09 3.03
N HIS A 33 11.11 -1.71 2.69
CA HIS A 33 9.96 -1.75 3.59
C HIS A 33 10.19 -2.62 4.84
N SER A 34 10.97 -3.70 4.70
CA SER A 34 11.41 -4.54 5.81
C SER A 34 12.30 -3.75 6.77
N SER A 35 13.27 -2.98 6.25
CA SER A 35 14.14 -2.13 7.07
C SER A 35 13.35 -1.07 7.85
N LEU A 36 12.36 -0.46 7.19
CA LEU A 36 11.42 0.48 7.83
C LEU A 36 10.65 -0.22 8.98
N GLY A 37 10.25 -1.47 8.81
CA GLY A 37 9.66 -2.28 9.89
C GLY A 37 10.64 -2.57 11.03
N SER A 38 11.91 -2.87 10.70
CA SER A 38 12.97 -3.10 11.70
C SER A 38 13.27 -1.85 12.55
N LEU A 39 13.08 -0.64 12.00
CA LEU A 39 13.24 0.61 12.75
C LEU A 39 12.29 0.68 13.95
N LEU A 40 11.07 0.17 13.83
CA LEU A 40 10.12 0.13 14.95
C LEU A 40 10.58 -0.82 16.06
N ILE A 41 11.29 -1.90 15.72
CA ILE A 41 11.90 -2.79 16.70
C ILE A 41 12.88 -1.99 17.58
N ALA A 42 13.69 -1.12 16.97
CA ALA A 42 14.62 -0.24 17.67
C ALA A 42 13.91 0.84 18.51
N GLY A 43 12.68 1.22 18.16
CA GLY A 43 11.83 2.10 18.96
C GLY A 43 11.49 1.53 20.34
N GLY A 44 11.49 0.20 20.49
CA GLY A 44 11.39 -0.48 21.78
C GLY A 44 10.16 -0.05 22.59
N TYR A 45 10.40 0.47 23.79
CA TYR A 45 9.36 0.91 24.74
C TYR A 45 8.68 2.23 24.36
N LYS A 46 9.20 2.94 23.36
CA LYS A 46 8.61 4.20 22.88
C LYS A 46 7.40 3.97 21.99
N VAL A 47 7.22 2.76 21.46
CA VAL A 47 6.08 2.39 20.64
C VAL A 47 5.07 1.65 21.52
N SER A 48 3.79 1.95 21.35
CA SER A 48 2.73 1.24 22.06
C SER A 48 2.83 -0.28 21.90
N PRO A 49 2.56 -1.08 22.96
CA PRO A 49 2.65 -2.53 22.91
C PRO A 49 1.82 -3.18 21.79
N LEU A 50 0.74 -2.52 21.34
CA LEU A 50 -0.14 -2.97 20.25
C LEU A 50 0.50 -2.88 18.86
N TRP A 51 1.44 -1.95 18.64
CA TRP A 51 2.18 -1.84 17.38
C TRP A 51 3.58 -2.44 17.46
N GLN A 52 4.08 -2.77 18.65
CA GLN A 52 5.37 -3.41 18.85
C GLN A 52 5.28 -4.94 18.69
N SER A 53 5.53 -5.41 17.47
CA SER A 53 5.46 -6.83 17.07
C SER A 53 6.85 -7.50 16.91
N TYR A 54 7.91 -6.84 17.38
CA TYR A 54 9.31 -7.33 17.40
C TYR A 54 9.71 -8.06 16.10
N HIS A 55 9.94 -9.37 16.15
CA HIS A 55 10.44 -10.16 15.01
C HIS A 55 9.50 -10.20 13.80
N MET A 56 8.18 -9.98 13.99
CA MET A 56 7.20 -10.02 12.90
C MET A 56 6.97 -8.66 12.23
N GLN A 57 7.54 -7.60 12.79
CA GLN A 57 7.35 -6.23 12.30
C GLN A 57 7.87 -5.99 10.88
N PRO A 58 9.03 -6.54 10.48
CA PRO A 58 9.51 -6.40 9.10
C PRO A 58 8.57 -7.08 8.11
N LEU A 59 8.01 -8.25 8.48
CA LEU A 59 7.04 -8.98 7.66
C LEU A 59 5.73 -8.18 7.51
N LEU A 60 5.20 -7.64 8.61
CA LEU A 60 4.00 -6.78 8.57
C LEU A 60 4.23 -5.53 7.69
N ALA A 61 5.42 -4.93 7.74
CA ALA A 61 5.75 -3.77 6.92
C ALA A 61 5.81 -4.09 5.42
N VAL A 62 6.26 -5.30 5.05
CA VAL A 62 6.27 -5.77 3.66
C VAL A 62 4.88 -6.14 3.17
N ILE A 63 4.09 -6.88 3.95
CA ILE A 63 2.72 -7.26 3.56
C ILE A 63 1.84 -6.01 3.35
N THR A 64 1.90 -5.05 4.27
CA THR A 64 1.14 -3.79 4.15
C THR A 64 1.61 -2.94 2.98
N ALA A 65 2.92 -2.90 2.69
CA ALA A 65 3.45 -2.21 1.52
C ALA A 65 2.97 -2.83 0.20
N LEU A 66 2.97 -4.16 0.09
CA LEU A 66 2.45 -4.87 -1.09
C LEU A 66 0.95 -4.63 -1.26
N ALA A 67 0.17 -4.73 -0.18
CA ALA A 67 -1.27 -4.49 -0.21
C ALA A 67 -1.58 -3.06 -0.65
N MET A 68 -0.88 -2.06 -0.10
CA MET A 68 -0.99 -0.65 -0.47
C MET A 68 -0.59 -0.40 -1.94
N GLY A 69 0.49 -1.04 -2.41
CA GLY A 69 0.95 -0.94 -3.79
C GLY A 69 -0.08 -1.44 -4.80
N PHE A 70 -0.79 -2.54 -4.49
CA PHE A 70 -1.90 -2.98 -5.34
C PHE A 70 -3.16 -2.12 -5.18
N ALA A 71 -3.39 -1.54 -3.99
CA ALA A 71 -4.52 -0.64 -3.75
C ALA A 71 -4.41 0.64 -4.59
N ILE A 72 -3.22 1.24 -4.68
CA ILE A 72 -3.02 2.46 -5.49
C ILE A 72 -3.26 2.18 -6.98
N VAL A 73 -2.91 0.98 -7.48
CA VAL A 73 -3.22 0.58 -8.86
C VAL A 73 -4.74 0.51 -9.09
N ILE A 74 -5.51 -0.06 -8.16
CA ILE A 74 -6.98 -0.07 -8.27
C ILE A 74 -7.54 1.35 -8.24
N TYR A 75 -7.01 2.21 -7.38
CA TYR A 75 -7.40 3.61 -7.29
C TYR A 75 -7.12 4.36 -8.60
N GLU A 76 -5.88 4.31 -9.11
CA GLU A 76 -5.48 4.98 -10.36
C GLU A 76 -6.25 4.46 -11.58
N ALA A 77 -6.47 3.14 -11.69
CA ALA A 77 -7.26 2.56 -12.76
C ALA A 77 -8.73 3.03 -12.71
N SER A 78 -9.30 3.14 -11.50
CA SER A 78 -10.66 3.64 -11.31
C SER A 78 -10.78 5.13 -11.65
N VAL A 79 -9.83 5.95 -11.17
CA VAL A 79 -9.79 7.40 -11.42
C VAL A 79 -9.53 7.69 -12.90
N SER A 80 -8.66 6.93 -13.57
CA SER A 80 -8.38 7.09 -15.00
C SER A 80 -9.55 6.66 -15.88
N THR A 81 -10.31 5.62 -15.48
CA THR A 81 -11.56 5.24 -16.14
C THR A 81 -12.55 6.40 -16.11
N THR A 82 -12.75 7.04 -14.95
CA THR A 82 -13.67 8.17 -14.79
C THR A 82 -13.16 9.48 -15.38
N GLY A 83 -11.85 9.76 -15.25
CA GLY A 83 -11.25 11.05 -15.60
C GLY A 83 -10.84 11.16 -17.07
N PHE A 84 -10.48 10.04 -17.71
CA PHE A 84 -10.11 9.99 -19.13
C PHE A 84 -11.17 9.27 -19.99
N GLY A 85 -12.32 8.89 -19.43
CA GLY A 85 -13.43 8.28 -20.17
C GLY A 85 -13.10 6.92 -20.80
N ARG A 86 -12.25 6.12 -20.14
CA ARG A 86 -11.76 4.84 -20.68
C ARG A 86 -12.70 3.66 -20.40
N PRO A 87 -12.59 2.55 -21.17
CA PRO A 87 -13.29 1.32 -20.83
C PRO A 87 -12.85 0.83 -19.45
N SER A 88 -13.81 0.32 -18.68
CA SER A 88 -13.53 -0.13 -17.32
C SER A 88 -12.74 -1.43 -17.31
N GLU A 89 -11.59 -1.44 -16.64
CA GLU A 89 -10.76 -2.64 -16.42
C GLU A 89 -11.21 -3.47 -15.22
N THR A 90 -12.48 -3.32 -14.79
CA THR A 90 -13.04 -4.00 -13.61
C THR A 90 -12.74 -5.51 -13.57
N PRO A 91 -12.78 -6.29 -14.67
CA PRO A 91 -12.40 -7.71 -14.63
C PRO A 91 -10.94 -7.96 -14.23
N LEU A 92 -10.01 -7.09 -14.63
CA LEU A 92 -8.59 -7.16 -14.25
C LEU A 92 -8.40 -6.76 -12.78
N LEU A 93 -9.02 -5.64 -12.38
CA LEU A 93 -8.99 -5.16 -10.99
C LEU A 93 -9.61 -6.18 -10.03
N ALA A 94 -10.64 -6.92 -10.47
CA ALA A 94 -11.23 -8.00 -9.71
C ALA A 94 -10.27 -9.18 -9.50
N LYS A 95 -9.39 -9.47 -10.45
CA LYS A 95 -8.33 -10.48 -10.27
C LYS A 95 -7.29 -9.99 -9.28
N LEU A 96 -6.86 -8.73 -9.40
CA LEU A 96 -5.92 -8.10 -8.47
C LEU A 96 -6.48 -8.08 -7.04
N GLY A 97 -7.77 -7.79 -6.89
CA GLY A 97 -8.49 -7.82 -5.62
C GLY A 97 -8.42 -9.16 -4.88
N LYS A 98 -8.30 -10.31 -5.58
CA LYS A 98 -8.08 -11.61 -4.94
C LYS A 98 -6.70 -11.69 -4.28
N VAL A 99 -5.68 -11.15 -4.94
CA VAL A 99 -4.31 -11.10 -4.41
C VAL A 99 -4.27 -10.23 -3.17
N ILE A 100 -4.91 -9.05 -3.22
CA ILE A 100 -5.03 -8.15 -2.07
C ILE A 100 -5.77 -8.84 -0.91
N ALA A 101 -6.87 -9.54 -1.18
CA ALA A 101 -7.60 -10.28 -0.14
C ALA A 101 -6.70 -11.33 0.54
N GLY A 102 -5.90 -12.07 -0.23
CA GLY A 102 -4.92 -13.02 0.32
C GLY A 102 -3.87 -12.34 1.20
N LEU A 103 -3.33 -11.19 0.77
CA LEU A 103 -2.38 -10.40 1.56
C LEU A 103 -3.01 -9.87 2.85
N LEU A 104 -4.26 -9.41 2.82
CA LEU A 104 -4.96 -8.93 4.02
C LEU A 104 -5.28 -10.05 5.00
N ILE A 105 -5.65 -11.24 4.52
CA ILE A 105 -5.80 -12.42 5.38
C ILE A 105 -4.48 -12.76 6.06
N ALA A 106 -3.37 -12.78 5.29
CA ALA A 106 -2.04 -13.03 5.83
C ALA A 106 -1.64 -11.95 6.85
N TYR A 107 -1.91 -10.68 6.56
CA TYR A 107 -1.69 -9.57 7.49
C TYR A 107 -2.44 -9.79 8.81
N PHE A 108 -3.74 -10.06 8.77
CA PHE A 108 -4.53 -10.29 9.98
C PHE A 108 -4.07 -11.53 10.75
N ALA A 109 -3.74 -12.62 10.05
CA ALA A 109 -3.24 -13.83 10.69
C ALA A 109 -1.93 -13.57 11.45
N VAL A 110 -0.99 -12.85 10.84
CA VAL A 110 0.28 -12.48 11.50
C VAL A 110 0.04 -11.47 12.62
N ARG A 111 -0.77 -10.43 12.38
CA ARG A 111 -1.04 -9.35 13.32
C ARG A 111 -1.73 -9.84 14.60
N PHE A 112 -2.84 -10.57 14.46
CA PHE A 112 -3.55 -11.12 15.62
C PHE A 112 -2.82 -12.32 16.22
N GLY A 113 -2.13 -13.13 15.41
CA GLY A 113 -1.30 -14.23 15.88
C GLY A 113 -0.18 -13.76 16.80
N GLU A 114 0.52 -12.69 16.43
CA GLU A 114 1.57 -12.09 17.27
C GLU A 114 1.00 -11.53 18.58
N LEU A 115 -0.12 -10.81 18.53
CA LEU A 115 -0.78 -10.31 19.74
C LEU A 115 -1.26 -11.43 20.66
N ALA A 116 -1.70 -12.56 20.09
CA ALA A 116 -2.12 -13.75 20.84
C ALA A 116 -0.95 -14.43 21.55
N VAL A 117 0.15 -14.67 20.83
CA VAL A 117 1.35 -15.31 21.37
C VAL A 117 1.97 -14.47 22.49
N ASN A 118 1.96 -13.14 22.36
CA ASN A 118 2.49 -12.25 23.38
C ASN A 118 1.49 -11.88 24.49
N GLY A 119 0.29 -12.47 24.51
CA GLY A 119 -0.73 -12.22 25.54
C GLY A 119 -1.28 -10.79 25.55
N LYS A 120 -1.10 -10.04 24.46
CA LYS A 120 -1.47 -8.61 24.35
C LYS A 120 -2.89 -8.38 23.85
N LEU A 121 -3.64 -9.43 23.49
CA LEU A 121 -5.01 -9.30 22.98
C LEU A 121 -5.94 -8.53 23.92
N GLY A 122 -5.74 -8.64 25.24
CA GLY A 122 -6.53 -7.90 26.23
C GLY A 122 -6.37 -6.38 26.11
N LEU A 123 -5.25 -5.89 25.59
CA LEU A 123 -5.00 -4.45 25.41
C LEU A 123 -5.89 -3.83 24.34
N ILE A 124 -6.44 -4.63 23.42
CA ILE A 124 -7.35 -4.15 22.37
C ILE A 124 -8.68 -3.66 22.98
N PHE A 125 -9.12 -4.27 24.09
CA PHE A 125 -10.41 -4.00 24.71
C PHE A 125 -10.33 -3.08 25.93
N LYS A 126 -9.14 -2.55 26.24
CA LYS A 126 -8.92 -1.69 27.40
C LYS A 126 -9.63 -0.33 27.26
N GLY A 127 -9.90 0.11 26.03
CA GLY A 127 -10.58 1.38 25.76
C GLY A 127 -9.68 2.62 25.89
N ASP A 128 -8.37 2.41 25.93
CA ASP A 128 -7.39 3.50 25.94
C ASP A 128 -7.27 4.13 24.53
N TRP A 129 -6.58 5.28 24.44
CA TRP A 129 -6.31 5.97 23.19
C TRP A 129 -5.72 5.03 22.12
N ASP A 130 -4.72 4.24 22.49
CA ASP A 130 -4.06 3.25 21.63
C ASP A 130 -5.03 2.15 21.17
N SER A 131 -5.90 1.68 22.06
CA SER A 131 -6.91 0.66 21.74
C SER A 131 -7.89 1.15 20.66
N LEU A 132 -8.32 2.41 20.76
CA LEU A 132 -9.25 3.01 19.80
C LEU A 132 -8.63 3.13 18.40
N TRP A 133 -7.40 3.62 18.32
CA TRP A 133 -6.68 3.74 17.04
C TRP A 133 -6.40 2.37 16.41
N PHE A 134 -6.12 1.35 17.24
CA PHE A 134 -5.92 -0.01 16.78
C PHE A 134 -7.21 -0.61 16.19
N LEU A 135 -8.35 -0.37 16.85
CA LEU A 135 -9.66 -0.81 16.36
C LEU A 135 -10.04 -0.10 15.06
N LEU A 136 -9.83 1.21 14.97
CA LEU A 136 -10.09 1.98 13.77
C LEU A 136 -9.26 1.46 12.58
N GLU A 137 -7.95 1.25 12.80
CA GLU A 137 -7.04 0.67 11.81
C GLU A 137 -7.51 -0.74 11.37
N THR A 138 -7.87 -1.58 12.34
CA THR A 138 -8.39 -2.94 12.09
C THR A 138 -9.64 -2.90 11.23
N VAL A 139 -10.59 -2.01 11.53
CA VAL A 139 -11.82 -1.83 10.74
C VAL A 139 -11.49 -1.38 9.32
N LEU A 140 -10.58 -0.42 9.17
CA LEU A 140 -10.17 0.09 7.85
C LEU A 140 -9.50 -0.96 6.98
N TYR A 141 -8.79 -1.94 7.56
CA TYR A 141 -8.30 -3.13 6.84
C TYR A 141 -9.36 -4.22 6.64
N ALA A 142 -10.34 -4.34 7.54
CA ALA A 142 -11.39 -5.35 7.47
C ALA A 142 -12.44 -5.02 6.39
N VAL A 143 -12.76 -3.73 6.22
CA VAL A 143 -13.69 -3.25 5.18
C VAL A 143 -13.27 -3.70 3.76
N PRO A 144 -12.04 -3.42 3.27
CA PRO A 144 -11.63 -3.86 1.95
C PRO A 144 -11.56 -5.38 1.86
N LEU A 145 -11.17 -6.07 2.92
CA LEU A 145 -11.18 -7.53 2.93
C LEU A 145 -12.60 -8.09 2.71
N ALA A 146 -13.60 -7.58 3.43
CA ALA A 146 -14.99 -7.99 3.26
C ALA A 146 -15.52 -7.73 1.84
N VAL A 147 -15.18 -6.57 1.27
CA VAL A 147 -15.55 -6.21 -0.11
C VAL A 147 -14.89 -7.14 -1.12
N LEU A 148 -13.59 -7.41 -0.96
CA LEU A 148 -12.79 -8.19 -1.90
C LEU A 148 -13.05 -9.70 -1.84
N LEU A 149 -13.52 -10.22 -0.70
CA LEU A 149 -13.97 -11.61 -0.57
C LEU A 149 -15.31 -11.84 -1.28
N ASN A 150 -16.20 -10.85 -1.30
CA ASN A 150 -17.48 -10.97 -1.98
C ASN A 150 -17.32 -10.84 -3.50
N ALA A 151 -17.56 -11.95 -4.22
CA ALA A 151 -17.43 -11.99 -5.68
C ALA A 151 -18.31 -10.96 -6.41
N ARG A 152 -19.50 -10.63 -5.87
CA ARG A 152 -20.41 -9.63 -6.47
C ARG A 152 -19.85 -8.22 -6.32
N LEU A 153 -19.38 -7.87 -5.13
CA LEU A 153 -18.82 -6.53 -4.86
C LEU A 153 -17.50 -6.32 -5.61
N ARG A 154 -16.69 -7.37 -5.75
CA ARG A 154 -15.44 -7.31 -6.51
C ARG A 154 -15.64 -7.10 -8.01
N GLN A 155 -16.82 -7.38 -8.55
CA GLN A 155 -17.18 -7.07 -9.95
C GLN A 155 -17.80 -5.67 -10.10
N ASN A 156 -17.97 -4.93 -9.01
CA ASN A 156 -18.49 -3.57 -9.05
C ASN A 156 -17.35 -2.56 -8.89
N GLY A 157 -17.08 -1.78 -9.94
CA GLY A 157 -16.01 -0.78 -9.94
C GLY A 157 -16.09 0.24 -8.80
N ARG A 158 -17.31 0.63 -8.37
CA ARG A 158 -17.48 1.55 -7.23
C ARG A 158 -17.06 0.92 -5.90
N ALA A 159 -17.38 -0.35 -5.70
CA ALA A 159 -17.00 -1.07 -4.49
C ALA A 159 -15.49 -1.34 -4.46
N LEU A 160 -14.87 -1.63 -5.62
CA LEU A 160 -13.42 -1.73 -5.74
C LEU A 160 -12.71 -0.42 -5.39
N LEU A 161 -13.21 0.72 -5.89
CA LEU A 161 -12.67 2.04 -5.54
C LEU A 161 -12.81 2.31 -4.04
N PHE A 162 -13.97 2.03 -3.45
CA PHE A 162 -14.18 2.19 -2.01
C PHE A 162 -13.22 1.31 -1.19
N ALA A 163 -13.02 0.06 -1.60
CA ALA A 163 -12.04 -0.83 -0.98
C ALA A 163 -10.61 -0.29 -1.11
N ALA A 164 -10.24 0.23 -2.28
CA ALA A 164 -8.92 0.82 -2.49
C ALA A 164 -8.69 2.04 -1.59
N ILE A 165 -9.65 2.97 -1.51
CA ILE A 165 -9.58 4.14 -0.63
C ILE A 165 -9.46 3.70 0.83
N SER A 166 -10.32 2.79 1.30
CA SER A 166 -10.25 2.27 2.67
C SER A 166 -8.90 1.64 2.99
N LEU A 167 -8.35 0.85 2.06
CA LEU A 167 -7.05 0.19 2.23
C LEU A 167 -5.88 1.20 2.24
N LEU A 168 -5.91 2.21 1.37
CA LEU A 168 -4.93 3.30 1.38
C LEU A 168 -4.98 4.09 2.69
N SER A 169 -6.19 4.42 3.17
CA SER A 169 -6.39 5.05 4.47
C SER A 169 -5.88 4.18 5.62
N ALA A 170 -6.15 2.87 5.59
CA ALA A 170 -5.65 1.92 6.59
C ALA A 170 -4.10 1.88 6.62
N ALA A 171 -3.48 1.88 5.44
CA ALA A 171 -2.02 1.85 5.30
C ALA A 171 -1.37 3.16 5.78
N ILE A 172 -1.93 4.31 5.44
CA ILE A 172 -1.50 5.61 5.95
C ILE A 172 -1.64 5.63 7.47
N LEU A 173 -2.80 5.22 7.99
CA LEU A 173 -3.05 5.21 9.42
C LEU A 173 -2.10 4.26 10.16
N TYR A 174 -1.78 3.09 9.61
CA TYR A 174 -0.78 2.18 10.17
C TYR A 174 0.60 2.83 10.30
N ARG A 175 1.03 3.60 9.29
CA ARG A 175 2.31 4.33 9.33
C ARG A 175 2.27 5.45 10.37
N LEU A 176 1.18 6.22 10.42
CA LEU A 176 1.03 7.28 11.40
C LEU A 176 0.95 6.73 12.83
N ASN A 177 0.19 5.66 13.07
CA ASN A 177 0.12 5.01 14.37
C ASN A 177 1.48 4.53 14.83
N ALA A 178 2.21 3.82 13.96
CA ALA A 178 3.49 3.23 14.30
C ALA A 178 4.59 4.27 14.58
N PHE A 179 4.62 5.39 13.85
CA PHE A 179 5.74 6.35 13.93
C PHE A 179 5.42 7.69 14.60
N LEU A 180 4.15 8.03 14.78
CA LEU A 180 3.74 9.38 15.17
C LEU A 180 2.72 9.37 16.32
N ILE A 181 1.57 8.71 16.14
CA ILE A 181 0.43 8.83 17.07
C ILE A 181 0.68 8.03 18.36
N THR A 182 1.25 6.83 18.25
CA THR A 182 1.50 5.95 19.41
C THR A 182 2.97 5.91 19.81
N TYR A 183 3.76 6.85 19.28
CA TYR A 183 5.16 7.01 19.58
C TYR A 183 5.33 8.00 20.73
N ASP A 184 5.74 7.50 21.89
CA ASP A 184 6.08 8.29 23.07
C ASP A 184 7.60 8.49 23.17
N PRO A 185 8.12 9.70 22.85
CA PRO A 185 9.54 9.98 22.93
C PRO A 185 10.08 10.04 24.37
N GLY A 186 9.20 10.02 25.38
CA GLY A 186 9.53 10.12 26.81
C GLY A 186 9.11 11.46 27.43
N PRO A 187 9.26 11.60 28.76
CA PRO A 187 8.75 12.76 29.49
C PRO A 187 9.38 14.08 29.01
N GLY A 188 8.53 15.07 28.74
CA GLY A 188 8.94 16.43 28.34
C GLY A 188 9.01 16.69 26.83
N TYR A 189 8.80 15.67 25.99
CA TYR A 189 8.81 15.82 24.54
C TYR A 189 7.44 15.42 23.96
N SER A 190 6.79 16.35 23.26
CA SER A 190 5.61 16.08 22.45
C SER A 190 5.88 16.56 21.04
N TYR A 191 5.70 15.70 20.05
CA TYR A 191 5.87 16.08 18.65
C TYR A 191 4.49 16.33 18.02
N PHE A 192 4.32 17.50 17.44
CA PHE A 192 3.19 17.84 16.58
C PHE A 192 3.76 18.46 15.29
N PRO A 193 3.33 18.00 14.12
CA PRO A 193 3.94 18.42 12.86
C PRO A 193 3.81 19.92 12.65
N ALA A 194 4.93 20.57 12.37
CA ALA A 194 4.94 22.00 12.11
C ALA A 194 4.33 22.30 10.73
N PHE A 195 3.78 23.51 10.56
CA PHE A 195 3.18 23.92 9.28
C PHE A 195 4.10 23.68 8.07
N PRO A 196 5.42 24.00 8.11
CA PRO A 196 6.32 23.69 7.00
C PRO A 196 6.46 22.19 6.70
N GLU A 197 6.43 21.32 7.71
CA GLU A 197 6.54 19.86 7.52
C GLU A 197 5.32 19.30 6.77
N VAL A 198 4.13 19.82 7.10
CA VAL A 198 2.89 19.49 6.39
C VAL A 198 2.95 20.00 4.94
N MET A 199 3.43 21.23 4.73
CA MET A 199 3.56 21.80 3.38
C MET A 199 4.54 21.02 2.50
N VAL A 200 5.66 20.55 3.05
CA VAL A 200 6.61 19.70 2.32
C VAL A 200 5.95 18.39 1.90
N THR A 201 5.17 17.76 2.79
CA THR A 201 4.45 16.51 2.49
C THR A 201 3.44 16.71 1.37
N ILE A 202 2.63 17.78 1.43
CA ILE A 202 1.66 18.11 0.39
C ILE A 202 2.36 18.42 -0.93
N GLY A 203 3.47 19.17 -0.88
CA GLY A 203 4.28 19.51 -2.05
C GLY A 203 4.84 18.28 -2.75
N LEU A 204 5.33 17.29 -1.98
CA LEU A 204 5.84 16.04 -2.54
C LEU A 204 4.72 15.23 -3.23
N ILE A 205 3.55 15.10 -2.59
CA ILE A 205 2.39 14.42 -3.20
C ILE A 205 1.96 15.14 -4.49
N ALA A 206 1.91 16.48 -4.47
CA ALA A 206 1.56 17.26 -5.65
C ALA A 206 2.57 17.06 -6.80
N LEU A 207 3.86 16.98 -6.47
CA LEU A 207 4.92 16.68 -7.43
C LEU A 207 4.76 15.27 -8.02
N GLU A 208 4.51 14.26 -7.19
CA GLU A 208 4.28 12.87 -7.63
C GLU A 208 3.08 12.78 -8.59
N VAL A 209 1.95 13.39 -8.23
CA VAL A 209 0.76 13.44 -9.09
C VAL A 209 1.05 14.21 -10.39
N GLY A 210 1.78 15.31 -10.31
CA GLY A 210 2.19 16.09 -11.48
C GLY A 210 3.10 15.30 -12.43
N ALA A 211 4.09 14.59 -11.89
CA ALA A 211 4.98 13.72 -12.64
C ALA A 211 4.22 12.56 -13.29
N TRP A 212 3.30 11.92 -12.56
CA TRP A 212 2.42 10.88 -13.10
C TRP A 212 1.60 11.40 -14.28
N LEU A 213 0.94 12.56 -14.13
CA LEU A 213 0.17 13.19 -15.21
C LEU A 213 1.04 13.51 -16.43
N PHE A 214 2.27 14.00 -16.22
CA PHE A 214 3.22 14.27 -17.29
C PHE A 214 3.57 13.00 -18.07
N PHE A 215 3.91 11.89 -17.39
CA PHE A 215 4.25 10.63 -18.04
C PHE A 215 3.05 10.00 -18.77
N VAL A 216 1.88 9.98 -18.14
CA VAL A 216 0.63 9.42 -18.70
C VAL A 216 0.19 10.16 -19.96
N LYS A 217 0.44 11.48 -20.05
CA LYS A 217 0.10 12.28 -21.23
C LYS A 217 1.19 12.29 -22.32
N THR A 218 2.45 12.08 -21.95
CA THR A 218 3.60 12.20 -22.88
C THR A 218 4.01 10.87 -23.50
N LEU A 219 3.90 9.77 -22.74
CA LEU A 219 4.31 8.43 -23.16
C LEU A 219 3.08 7.56 -23.49
N PRO A 220 3.20 6.61 -24.45
CA PRO A 220 2.14 5.64 -24.74
C PRO A 220 2.11 4.53 -23.67
N VAL A 221 1.86 4.90 -22.41
CA VAL A 221 1.82 3.99 -21.25
C VAL A 221 0.50 3.23 -21.19
N LEU A 222 -0.56 3.88 -21.64
CA LEU A 222 -1.92 3.35 -21.59
C LEU A 222 -2.21 2.74 -22.96
N HIS A 223 -2.68 1.49 -22.98
CA HIS A 223 -3.02 0.81 -24.22
C HIS A 223 -4.00 1.64 -25.05
N ASP A 224 -3.76 1.66 -26.37
CA ASP A 224 -4.66 2.26 -27.34
C ASP A 224 -6.04 1.64 -27.20
N ALA A 225 -7.09 2.45 -27.04
CA ALA A 225 -8.47 1.99 -26.86
C ALA A 225 -9.07 1.33 -28.12
N GLY A 226 -8.25 0.87 -29.05
CA GLY A 226 -8.61 0.43 -30.41
C GLY A 226 -8.39 -1.05 -30.73
N THR A 227 -7.88 -1.90 -29.83
CA THR A 227 -7.55 -3.30 -30.16
C THR A 227 -8.50 -4.36 -29.60
N HIS A 228 -9.74 -3.99 -29.25
CA HIS A 228 -10.86 -4.94 -29.10
C HIS A 228 -11.96 -4.66 -30.13
N LYS A 229 -11.63 -4.84 -31.41
CA LYS A 229 -12.59 -5.21 -32.45
C LYS A 229 -12.07 -6.47 -33.14
N ALA A 230 -12.55 -7.63 -32.70
CA ALA A 230 -12.81 -8.84 -33.48
C ALA A 230 -13.58 -9.80 -32.57
#